data_AF-A0A166LAK2-F1
#
_entry.id   AF-A0A166LAK2-F1
#
_cell.length_a   1.000
_cell.length_b   1.000
_cell.length_c   1.000
_cell.angle_alpha   90.00
_cell.angle_beta   90.00
_cell.angle_gamma   90.00
#
_symmetry.space_group_name_H-M   'P 1'
#
loop_
_entity.id
_entity.type
_entity.pdbx_description
1 polymer ?
#
loop_
_entity_poly.entity_id
_entity_poly.type
_entity_poly.pdbx_seq_one_letter_code
_entity_poly.pdbx_strand_id
1 'polypeptide(L)'
;MFLSTISAISFVQVAIASCAHGVEWIHPFSANIAPAAFSYGTTTGPLNWHNLNANNILCGSGTNQSPILLNTTSSLAPSGSITLNVPPVPNVAFENLGTTVEVIINGTLKAGDAAWNFKQRVSHCSRCATSYMLNVSMCRFHFHTPSEHRVNLVHYEAEMHFVFTAADGSAKITVLAFLIQIGPGSSYPFLENIFSHLPSIPNAGQTTQVPRVDMRGFVAHANQMSYYQYTGSLTTPPCSEGVTWYVATTPIPMYVRTYRNLKNTIGSNSRYTQSDLGQANILHLL
;
A
#
# COMPACT_ATOMS: atom_id res chain seq x y z
N MET A 1 -49.68 -37.34 36.44
CA MET A 1 -48.81 -38.08 35.51
C MET A 1 -48.97 -37.45 34.13
N PHE A 2 -48.19 -36.40 33.86
CA PHE A 2 -48.04 -35.80 32.53
C PHE A 2 -46.58 -35.36 32.43
N LEU A 3 -45.78 -36.08 31.63
CA LEU A 3 -44.41 -35.70 31.31
C LEU A 3 -44.46 -34.66 30.19
N SER A 4 -43.95 -33.46 30.46
CA SER A 4 -43.68 -32.45 29.44
C SER A 4 -42.27 -32.68 28.91
N THR A 5 -42.15 -33.09 27.65
CA THR A 5 -40.87 -33.16 26.94
C THR A 5 -40.43 -31.75 26.56
N ILE A 6 -39.41 -31.24 27.24
CA ILE A 6 -38.71 -30.00 26.84
C ILE A 6 -37.78 -30.37 25.69
N SER A 7 -38.15 -29.97 24.47
CA SER A 7 -37.27 -30.04 23.32
C SER A 7 -36.23 -28.92 23.46
N ALA A 8 -34.99 -29.27 23.79
CA ALA A 8 -33.88 -28.34 23.78
C ALA A 8 -33.55 -28.00 22.31
N ILE A 9 -34.07 -26.88 21.83
CA ILE A 9 -33.60 -26.27 20.58
C ILE A 9 -32.20 -25.71 20.88
N SER A 10 -31.19 -26.49 20.55
CA SER A 10 -29.81 -26.02 20.49
C SER A 10 -29.75 -24.93 19.41
N PHE A 11 -29.85 -23.67 19.83
CA PHE A 11 -29.36 -22.56 19.04
C PHE A 11 -27.85 -22.74 18.91
N VAL A 12 -27.43 -23.40 17.83
CA VAL A 12 -26.06 -23.22 17.34
C VAL A 12 -25.96 -21.75 17.01
N GLN A 13 -25.37 -20.98 17.92
CA GLN A 13 -24.82 -19.68 17.57
C GLN A 13 -23.77 -19.96 16.51
N VAL A 14 -24.17 -19.83 15.25
CA VAL A 14 -23.21 -19.64 14.18
C VAL A 14 -22.52 -18.33 14.54
N ALA A 15 -21.34 -18.45 15.14
CA ALA A 15 -20.44 -17.34 15.31
C ALA A 15 -20.04 -16.89 13.90
N ILE A 16 -20.84 -15.99 13.33
CA ILE A 16 -20.46 -15.23 12.16
C ILE A 16 -19.33 -14.33 12.67
N ALA A 17 -18.10 -14.78 12.49
CA ALA A 17 -16.92 -13.95 12.65
C ALA A 17 -17.02 -12.83 11.61
N SER A 18 -17.68 -11.74 12.00
CA SER A 18 -17.66 -10.50 11.25
C SER A 18 -16.23 -9.99 11.27
N CYS A 19 -15.53 -10.14 10.15
CA CYS A 19 -14.24 -9.50 9.88
C CYS A 19 -14.38 -7.97 9.70
N ALA A 20 -15.33 -7.33 10.39
CA ALA A 20 -15.46 -5.89 10.49
C ALA A 20 -14.72 -5.40 11.73
N HIS A 21 -13.39 -5.50 11.71
CA HIS A 21 -12.53 -4.80 12.66
C HIS A 21 -11.45 -4.05 11.85
N GLY A 22 -11.73 -2.77 11.57
CA GLY A 22 -10.67 -1.74 11.49
C GLY A 22 -9.97 -1.46 10.16
N VAL A 23 -10.44 -1.99 9.01
CA VAL A 23 -9.87 -1.64 7.68
C VAL A 23 -10.87 -1.04 6.70
N GLU A 24 -11.99 -0.50 7.20
CA GLU A 24 -13.03 0.11 6.36
C GLU A 24 -12.77 1.60 6.10
N TRP A 25 -11.89 1.90 5.14
CA TRP A 25 -12.08 3.11 4.33
C TRP A 25 -12.92 2.73 3.11
N ILE A 26 -14.21 2.54 3.40
CA ILE A 26 -15.27 2.49 2.41
C ILE A 26 -15.33 3.86 1.75
N HIS A 27 -14.98 3.96 0.47
CA HIS A 27 -15.42 5.08 -0.34
C HIS A 27 -16.35 4.55 -1.44
N PRO A 28 -17.57 5.09 -1.57
CA PRO A 28 -18.32 4.95 -2.81
C PRO A 28 -17.51 5.59 -3.96
N PHE A 29 -17.71 5.13 -5.19
CA PHE A 29 -17.27 5.84 -6.39
C PHE A 29 -18.07 7.14 -6.50
N SER A 30 -17.65 8.12 -5.71
CA SER A 30 -18.07 9.52 -5.77
C SER A 30 -16.99 10.23 -6.56
N ALA A 31 -17.39 11.13 -7.46
CA ALA A 31 -16.49 12.01 -8.21
C ALA A 31 -15.59 12.90 -7.32
N ASN A 32 -15.77 12.85 -6.00
CA ASN A 32 -14.92 13.45 -4.98
C ASN A 32 -14.47 12.37 -3.99
N ILE A 33 -13.16 12.11 -3.93
CA ILE A 33 -12.54 11.34 -2.84
C ILE A 33 -12.63 12.18 -1.57
N ALA A 34 -13.08 11.58 -0.46
CA ALA A 34 -13.16 12.28 0.82
C ALA A 34 -11.75 12.73 1.27
N PRO A 35 -11.60 13.89 1.93
CA PRO A 35 -10.32 14.35 2.44
C PRO A 35 -9.70 13.30 3.36
N ALA A 36 -8.40 13.05 3.20
CA ALA A 36 -7.68 12.12 4.07
C ALA A 36 -7.74 12.61 5.53
N ALA A 37 -8.03 11.69 6.45
CA ALA A 37 -8.07 11.98 7.89
C ALA A 37 -6.67 12.23 8.51
N PHE A 38 -5.61 12.13 7.70
CA PHE A 38 -4.23 12.38 8.08
C PHE A 38 -3.49 13.10 6.94
N SER A 39 -2.34 13.68 7.24
CA SER A 39 -1.44 14.28 6.25
C SER A 39 0.03 14.03 6.61
N TYR A 40 0.93 14.81 6.01
CA TYR A 40 2.36 14.87 6.34
C TYR A 40 2.78 16.26 6.85
N GLY A 41 1.80 17.09 7.24
CA GLY A 41 2.03 18.39 7.85
C GLY A 41 2.34 18.32 9.35
N THR A 42 2.37 19.47 10.03
CA THR A 42 2.81 19.55 11.44
C THR A 42 1.84 18.89 12.43
N THR A 43 0.54 19.18 12.33
CA THR A 43 -0.46 18.74 13.33
C THR A 43 -1.14 17.42 12.98
N THR A 44 -1.23 17.08 11.70
CA THR A 44 -1.84 15.83 11.22
C THR A 44 -0.81 14.89 10.58
N GLY A 45 0.49 15.12 10.84
CA GLY A 45 1.61 14.36 10.32
C GLY A 45 2.05 13.15 11.16
N PRO A 46 3.07 12.42 10.67
CA PRO A 46 3.58 11.19 11.26
C PRO A 46 3.83 11.20 12.77
N LEU A 47 4.35 12.31 13.31
CA LEU A 47 4.63 12.45 14.75
C LEU A 47 3.35 12.42 15.61
N ASN A 48 2.19 12.77 15.03
CA ASN A 48 0.92 12.88 15.75
C ASN A 48 -0.16 11.91 15.26
N TRP A 49 0.13 11.03 14.30
CA TRP A 49 -0.86 10.11 13.72
C TRP A 49 -1.58 9.25 14.77
N HIS A 50 -0.87 8.84 15.82
CA HIS A 50 -1.42 8.03 16.92
C HIS A 50 -2.51 8.74 17.73
N ASN A 51 -2.51 10.08 17.78
CA ASN A 51 -3.52 10.87 18.48
C ASN A 51 -4.70 11.28 17.59
N LEU A 52 -4.61 11.12 16.27
CA LEU A 52 -5.69 11.51 15.36
C LEU A 52 -6.90 10.59 15.48
N ASN A 53 -6.68 9.32 15.82
CA ASN A 53 -7.73 8.33 15.95
C ASN A 53 -7.26 7.19 16.86
N ALA A 54 -8.14 6.65 17.70
CA ALA A 54 -7.83 5.54 18.60
C ALA A 54 -7.30 4.29 17.86
N ASN A 55 -7.73 4.06 16.61
CA ASN A 55 -7.27 2.95 15.78
C ASN A 55 -5.81 3.10 15.32
N ASN A 56 -5.22 4.30 15.43
CA ASN A 56 -3.86 4.58 15.01
C ASN A 56 -2.84 4.36 16.13
N ILE A 57 -3.21 3.75 17.24
CA ILE A 57 -2.35 3.61 18.42
C ILE A 57 -0.99 3.01 18.09
N LEU A 58 -0.94 2.02 17.17
CA LEU A 58 0.29 1.37 16.73
C LEU A 58 1.26 2.33 16.03
N CYS A 59 0.78 3.44 15.46
CA CYS A 59 1.65 4.45 14.89
C CYS A 59 2.61 5.06 15.93
N GLY A 60 2.25 5.04 17.22
CA GLY A 60 3.07 5.57 18.31
C GLY A 60 3.54 4.54 19.33
N SER A 61 2.96 3.33 19.36
CA SER A 61 3.34 2.27 20.31
C SER A 61 3.85 0.98 19.67
N GLY A 62 3.71 0.82 18.35
CA GLY A 62 4.14 -0.38 17.63
C GLY A 62 5.65 -0.56 17.67
N THR A 63 6.11 -1.81 17.76
CA THR A 63 7.52 -2.21 17.87
C THR A 63 8.10 -2.76 16.57
N ASN A 64 7.26 -3.03 15.57
CA ASN A 64 7.67 -3.50 14.24
C ASN A 64 7.12 -2.55 13.18
N GLN A 65 7.48 -1.27 13.32
CA GLN A 65 6.99 -0.20 12.46
C GLN A 65 7.87 -0.01 11.22
N SER A 66 7.23 0.36 10.11
CA SER A 66 7.85 0.72 8.85
C SER A 66 7.70 2.22 8.56
N PRO A 67 8.60 2.84 7.77
CA PRO A 67 9.76 2.25 7.10
C PRO A 67 10.98 2.10 8.01
N ILE A 68 11.98 1.30 7.61
CA ILE A 68 13.23 1.10 8.37
C ILE A 68 14.48 1.44 7.55
N LEU A 69 15.63 1.50 8.24
CA LEU A 69 16.94 1.51 7.62
C LEU A 69 17.31 0.10 7.13
N LEU A 70 17.61 -0.03 5.84
CA LEU A 70 18.13 -1.24 5.22
C LEU A 70 19.64 -1.11 4.96
N ASN A 71 20.36 -2.21 5.05
CA ASN A 71 21.81 -2.25 4.84
C ASN A 71 22.27 -3.68 4.48
N THR A 72 23.59 -3.92 4.47
CA THR A 72 24.17 -5.23 4.16
C THR A 72 23.86 -6.32 5.18
N THR A 73 23.39 -5.99 6.39
CA THR A 73 22.97 -6.98 7.41
C THR A 73 21.48 -7.28 7.35
N SER A 74 20.70 -6.55 6.54
CA SER A 74 19.30 -6.85 6.32
C SER A 74 19.12 -8.17 5.57
N SER A 75 18.17 -8.99 6.02
CA SER A 75 17.84 -10.27 5.40
C SER A 75 17.42 -10.08 3.93
N LEU A 76 17.83 -11.02 3.08
CA LEU A 76 17.43 -11.08 1.68
C LEU A 76 16.38 -12.18 1.48
N ALA A 77 15.41 -11.92 0.61
CA ALA A 77 14.52 -12.96 0.11
C ALA A 77 15.33 -14.00 -0.68
N PRO A 78 14.95 -15.30 -0.65
CA PRO A 78 15.62 -16.32 -1.44
C PRO A 78 15.59 -15.95 -2.93
N SER A 79 16.69 -16.21 -3.65
CA SER A 79 16.78 -15.90 -5.08
C SER A 79 15.68 -16.60 -5.87
N GLY A 80 15.03 -15.87 -6.79
CA GLY A 80 13.93 -16.38 -7.60
C GLY A 80 12.62 -16.66 -6.84
N SER A 81 12.53 -16.32 -5.54
CA SER A 81 11.30 -16.53 -4.76
C SER A 81 10.20 -15.51 -5.04
N ILE A 82 10.52 -14.38 -5.68
CA ILE A 82 9.60 -13.30 -5.97
C ILE A 82 9.20 -13.34 -7.44
N THR A 83 7.90 -13.44 -7.72
CA THR A 83 7.36 -13.38 -9.08
C THR A 83 6.14 -12.46 -9.10
N LEU A 84 6.33 -11.26 -9.64
CA LEU A 84 5.29 -10.32 -9.98
C LEU A 84 4.68 -10.67 -11.34
N ASN A 85 3.37 -10.57 -11.46
CA ASN A 85 2.65 -10.67 -12.72
C ASN A 85 1.61 -9.56 -12.83
N VAL A 86 1.79 -8.67 -13.81
CA VAL A 86 0.88 -7.58 -14.13
C VAL A 86 0.66 -7.58 -15.64
N PRO A 87 -0.47 -8.10 -16.14
CA PRO A 87 -0.76 -8.07 -17.57
C PRO A 87 -1.01 -6.62 -18.04
N PRO A 88 -0.91 -6.32 -19.35
CA PRO A 88 -1.33 -5.02 -19.86
C PRO A 88 -2.81 -4.77 -19.58
N VAL A 89 -3.15 -3.59 -19.05
CA VAL A 89 -4.52 -3.25 -18.64
C VAL A 89 -4.99 -1.99 -19.37
N PRO A 90 -6.17 -2.01 -20.03
CA PRO A 90 -6.79 -0.82 -20.59
C PRO A 90 -7.56 -0.02 -19.54
N ASN A 91 -7.81 1.27 -19.81
CA ASN A 91 -8.69 2.15 -19.02
C ASN A 91 -8.36 2.13 -17.51
N VAL A 92 -7.07 2.28 -17.18
CA VAL A 92 -6.58 2.27 -15.80
C VAL A 92 -6.93 3.60 -15.14
N ALA A 93 -7.66 3.55 -14.02
CA ALA A 93 -7.89 4.75 -13.23
C ALA A 93 -6.58 5.23 -12.59
N PHE A 94 -6.41 6.53 -12.44
CA PHE A 94 -5.25 7.13 -11.78
C PHE A 94 -5.73 8.27 -10.91
N GLU A 95 -5.46 8.18 -9.62
CA GLU A 95 -6.14 8.98 -8.60
C GLU A 95 -5.13 9.80 -7.79
N ASN A 96 -5.50 11.03 -7.45
CA ASN A 96 -4.80 11.83 -6.45
C ASN A 96 -5.58 11.73 -5.14
N LEU A 97 -5.06 10.98 -4.18
CA LEU A 97 -5.69 10.77 -2.88
C LEU A 97 -5.45 11.92 -1.89
N GLY A 98 -4.64 12.92 -2.27
CA GLY A 98 -4.16 13.99 -1.40
C GLY A 98 -3.01 13.58 -0.46
N THR A 99 -2.88 12.29 -0.15
CA THR A 99 -1.73 11.72 0.59
C THR A 99 -0.73 11.02 -0.33
N THR A 100 -1.17 10.61 -1.52
CA THR A 100 -0.35 10.00 -2.57
C THR A 100 -1.12 10.07 -3.89
N VAL A 101 -0.46 9.72 -4.99
CA VAL A 101 -1.14 9.28 -6.22
C VAL A 101 -1.14 7.75 -6.29
N GLU A 102 -2.25 7.15 -6.74
CA GLU A 102 -2.46 5.70 -6.76
C GLU A 102 -2.97 5.22 -8.13
N VAL A 103 -2.43 4.10 -8.63
CA VAL A 103 -2.68 3.62 -10.00
C VAL A 103 -3.59 2.40 -10.05
N ILE A 104 -4.82 2.64 -10.39
CA ILE A 104 -6.00 1.81 -10.64
C ILE A 104 -5.81 0.44 -11.47
N ILE A 105 -4.83 -0.50 -11.27
CA ILE A 105 -4.59 -1.83 -11.99
C ILE A 105 -4.91 -3.25 -11.32
N ASN A 106 -4.80 -4.38 -12.05
CA ASN A 106 -4.90 -5.78 -11.52
C ASN A 106 -3.59 -6.57 -11.72
N GLY A 107 -3.34 -7.62 -10.92
CA GLY A 107 -2.09 -8.37 -10.90
C GLY A 107 -1.90 -9.26 -9.67
N THR A 108 -0.86 -10.09 -9.71
CA THR A 108 -0.57 -11.10 -8.69
C THR A 108 0.92 -11.10 -8.32
N LEU A 109 1.21 -11.60 -7.13
CA LEU A 109 2.56 -11.81 -6.63
C LEU A 109 2.67 -13.22 -6.06
N LYS A 110 3.73 -13.94 -6.42
CA LYS A 110 4.18 -15.13 -5.71
C LYS A 110 5.43 -14.76 -4.92
N ALA A 111 5.45 -15.10 -3.63
CA ALA A 111 6.59 -14.87 -2.75
C ALA A 111 6.86 -16.13 -1.94
N GLY A 112 7.90 -16.88 -2.32
CA GLY A 112 8.07 -18.27 -1.88
C GLY A 112 6.89 -19.14 -2.34
N ASP A 113 6.31 -19.91 -1.42
CA ASP A 113 5.12 -20.73 -1.70
C ASP A 113 3.80 -19.96 -1.53
N ALA A 114 3.84 -18.73 -1.02
CA ALA A 114 2.66 -17.92 -0.81
C ALA A 114 2.22 -17.19 -2.10
N ALA A 115 0.92 -17.27 -2.39
CA ALA A 115 0.28 -16.54 -3.48
C ALA A 115 -0.48 -15.33 -2.94
N TRP A 116 -0.38 -14.22 -3.66
CA TRP A 116 -0.92 -12.93 -3.27
C TRP A 116 -1.60 -12.27 -4.47
N ASN A 117 -2.73 -11.61 -4.21
CA ASN A 117 -3.46 -10.81 -5.18
C ASN A 117 -3.31 -9.34 -4.82
N PHE A 118 -3.41 -8.43 -5.78
CA PHE A 118 -3.51 -7.01 -5.42
C PHE A 118 -4.65 -6.79 -4.42
N LYS A 119 -4.37 -5.98 -3.38
CA LYS A 119 -5.32 -5.74 -2.29
C LYS A 119 -6.64 -5.25 -2.86
N GLN A 120 -7.77 -5.69 -2.32
CA GLN A 120 -9.07 -5.25 -2.82
C GLN A 120 -9.57 -3.99 -2.09
N ARG A 121 -10.04 -2.98 -2.83
CA ARG A 121 -10.91 -1.92 -2.31
C ARG A 121 -12.36 -2.35 -2.46
N VAL A 122 -13.04 -2.44 -1.33
CA VAL A 122 -14.49 -2.65 -1.31
C VAL A 122 -15.14 -1.27 -1.31
N SER A 123 -15.86 -0.89 -2.37
CA SER A 123 -16.82 0.20 -2.28
C SER A 123 -18.13 -0.34 -1.71
N HIS A 124 -18.61 0.25 -0.62
CA HIS A 124 -19.96 0.02 -0.13
C HIS A 124 -20.91 1.00 -0.84
N CYS A 125 -21.97 0.48 -1.45
CA CYS A 125 -23.07 1.29 -1.98
C CYS A 125 -24.11 1.52 -0.88
N SER A 126 -24.09 2.68 -0.24
CA SER A 126 -25.01 3.03 0.86
C SER A 126 -26.48 3.20 0.44
N ARG A 127 -26.79 3.21 -0.86
CA ARG A 127 -28.16 3.31 -1.42
C ARG A 127 -28.67 2.01 -2.07
N CYS A 128 -27.90 0.94 -2.02
CA CYS A 128 -28.30 -0.35 -2.58
C CYS A 128 -29.11 -1.12 -1.53
N ALA A 129 -30.39 -1.39 -1.81
CA ALA A 129 -31.38 -1.94 -0.86
C ALA A 129 -31.16 -3.40 -0.43
N THR A 130 -30.02 -3.98 -0.76
CA THR A 130 -29.54 -5.29 -0.32
C THR A 130 -28.01 -5.20 -0.28
N SER A 131 -27.37 -5.91 0.64
CA SER A 131 -25.92 -5.95 0.92
C SER A 131 -25.08 -6.53 -0.23
N TYR A 132 -25.29 -6.03 -1.44
CA TYR A 132 -24.45 -6.27 -2.60
C TYR A 132 -23.22 -5.37 -2.47
N MET A 133 -22.07 -5.97 -2.19
CA MET A 133 -20.75 -5.36 -2.39
C MET A 133 -20.58 -5.08 -3.89
N LEU A 134 -21.07 -3.93 -4.34
CA LEU A 134 -20.99 -3.50 -5.73
C LEU A 134 -19.64 -2.83 -5.98
N ASN A 135 -18.95 -3.35 -7.00
CA ASN A 135 -17.65 -2.94 -7.53
C ASN A 135 -16.48 -3.13 -6.56
N VAL A 136 -15.99 -4.36 -6.57
CA VAL A 136 -14.62 -4.71 -6.22
C VAL A 136 -13.65 -3.97 -7.14
N SER A 137 -13.07 -2.86 -6.69
CA SER A 137 -11.90 -2.28 -7.36
C SER A 137 -10.67 -2.86 -6.69
N MET A 138 -9.76 -3.52 -7.42
CA MET A 138 -8.46 -3.86 -6.83
C MET A 138 -7.71 -2.55 -6.49
N CYS A 139 -6.74 -2.57 -5.59
CA CYS A 139 -5.90 -1.48 -5.06
C CYS A 139 -4.45 -1.83 -5.36
N ARG A 140 -3.67 -0.80 -5.59
CA ARG A 140 -2.67 -0.81 -6.63
C ARG A 140 -1.55 0.13 -6.28
N PHE A 141 -0.47 0.11 -7.03
CA PHE A 141 0.72 0.75 -6.55
C PHE A 141 0.60 2.27 -6.43
N HIS A 142 1.32 2.82 -5.46
CA HIS A 142 1.37 4.25 -5.16
C HIS A 142 2.82 4.70 -4.91
N PHE A 143 3.01 6.00 -4.68
CA PHE A 143 4.32 6.63 -4.70
C PHE A 143 4.57 7.55 -3.51
N HIS A 144 5.78 7.49 -2.98
CA HIS A 144 6.29 8.39 -1.96
C HIS A 144 7.44 9.24 -2.50
N THR A 145 7.55 10.48 -2.06
CA THR A 145 8.75 11.31 -2.28
C THR A 145 9.07 12.16 -1.04
N PRO A 146 10.30 12.05 -0.47
CA PRO A 146 11.38 11.13 -0.85
C PRO A 146 11.04 9.65 -0.63
N SER A 147 11.99 8.73 -0.81
CA SER A 147 11.77 7.35 -0.38
C SER A 147 11.44 7.27 1.11
N GLU A 148 10.63 6.29 1.49
CA GLU A 148 10.32 6.03 2.90
C GLU A 148 11.45 5.23 3.54
N HIS A 149 11.87 4.14 2.88
CA HIS A 149 13.04 3.38 3.28
C HIS A 149 14.32 4.16 3.01
N ARG A 150 15.33 3.88 3.84
CA ARG A 150 16.72 4.27 3.59
C ARG A 150 17.56 3.04 3.31
N VAL A 151 18.54 3.16 2.43
CA VAL A 151 19.57 2.14 2.24
C VAL A 151 20.91 2.75 2.60
N ASN A 152 21.64 2.14 3.53
CA ASN A 152 22.93 2.66 4.02
C ASN A 152 22.85 4.15 4.43
N LEU A 153 21.79 4.51 5.15
CA LEU A 153 21.48 5.85 5.64
C LEU A 153 21.08 6.89 4.58
N VAL A 154 20.93 6.47 3.32
CA VAL A 154 20.58 7.36 2.20
C VAL A 154 19.12 7.17 1.80
N HIS A 155 18.41 8.30 1.59
CA HIS A 155 17.13 8.33 0.91
C HIS A 155 17.32 8.38 -0.61
N TYR A 156 16.36 7.82 -1.32
CA TYR A 156 16.19 7.98 -2.77
C TYR A 156 15.13 9.04 -3.07
N GLU A 157 15.07 9.51 -4.32
CA GLU A 157 14.17 10.61 -4.69
C GLU A 157 12.69 10.24 -4.56
N ALA A 158 12.35 8.98 -4.80
CA ALA A 158 11.00 8.45 -4.61
C ALA A 158 11.02 6.95 -4.29
N GLU A 159 9.87 6.42 -3.89
CA GLU A 159 9.65 4.99 -3.67
C GLU A 159 8.26 4.60 -4.16
N MET A 160 8.15 3.44 -4.81
CA MET A 160 6.90 2.90 -5.33
C MET A 160 6.52 1.63 -4.58
N HIS A 161 5.28 1.55 -4.10
CA HIS A 161 4.79 0.41 -3.32
C HIS A 161 3.68 -0.32 -4.06
N PHE A 162 3.85 -1.62 -4.33
CA PHE A 162 2.79 -2.51 -4.76
C PHE A 162 2.22 -3.25 -3.55
N VAL A 163 0.92 -3.08 -3.28
CA VAL A 163 0.27 -3.64 -2.07
C VAL A 163 -0.60 -4.84 -2.42
N PHE A 164 -0.36 -5.97 -1.77
CA PHE A 164 -1.07 -7.22 -2.00
C PHE A 164 -1.71 -7.76 -0.72
N THR A 165 -2.77 -8.55 -0.89
CA THR A 165 -3.40 -9.37 0.15
C THR A 165 -3.27 -10.85 -0.17
N ALA A 166 -3.27 -11.69 0.85
CA ALA A 166 -3.11 -13.12 0.65
C ALA A 166 -4.24 -13.70 -0.20
N ALA A 167 -3.90 -14.60 -1.13
CA ALA A 167 -4.88 -15.23 -2.01
C ALA A 167 -5.73 -16.30 -1.29
N ASP A 168 -5.31 -16.71 -0.09
CA ASP A 168 -6.03 -17.66 0.78
C ASP A 168 -7.21 -17.02 1.54
N GLY A 169 -7.44 -15.72 1.34
CA GLY A 169 -8.51 -14.96 2.01
C GLY A 169 -8.15 -14.44 3.40
N SER A 170 -6.95 -14.73 3.91
CA SER A 170 -6.48 -14.14 5.16
C SER A 170 -6.21 -12.64 5.00
N ALA A 171 -6.39 -11.88 6.08
CA ALA A 171 -6.17 -10.43 6.11
C ALA A 171 -4.67 -10.03 6.07
N LYS A 172 -3.77 -10.95 5.69
CA LYS A 172 -2.34 -10.68 5.59
C LYS A 172 -2.04 -9.76 4.42
N ILE A 173 -1.08 -8.86 4.61
CA ILE A 173 -0.63 -7.90 3.62
C ILE A 173 0.84 -8.14 3.31
N THR A 174 1.21 -8.04 2.04
CA THR A 174 2.61 -7.92 1.63
C THR A 174 2.79 -6.73 0.71
N VAL A 175 3.97 -6.10 0.77
CA VAL A 175 4.32 -4.96 -0.07
C VAL A 175 5.61 -5.25 -0.83
N LEU A 176 5.57 -5.07 -2.14
CA LEU A 176 6.74 -5.08 -3.00
C LEU A 176 7.11 -3.63 -3.34
N ALA A 177 8.28 -3.20 -2.88
CA ALA A 177 8.71 -1.80 -2.95
C ALA A 177 9.93 -1.62 -3.86
N PHE A 178 9.94 -0.50 -4.59
CA PHE A 178 11.02 -0.13 -5.51
C PHE A 178 11.47 1.29 -5.19
N LEU A 179 12.73 1.43 -4.79
CA LEU A 179 13.39 2.73 -4.66
C LEU A 179 13.61 3.31 -6.07
N ILE A 180 13.44 4.62 -6.23
CA ILE A 180 13.56 5.31 -7.52
C ILE A 180 14.75 6.25 -7.47
N GLN A 181 15.68 6.07 -8.40
CA GLN A 181 16.83 6.96 -8.58
C GLN A 181 16.66 7.79 -9.85
N ILE A 182 16.80 9.11 -9.73
CA ILE A 182 16.70 9.99 -10.91
C ILE A 182 18.00 10.08 -11.69
N GLY A 183 17.90 10.20 -13.01
CA GLY A 183 19.07 10.42 -13.86
C GLY A 183 18.70 10.77 -15.31
N PRO A 184 19.71 11.08 -16.14
CA PRO A 184 19.49 11.33 -17.57
C PRO A 184 19.38 10.04 -18.39
N GLY A 185 19.73 8.88 -17.83
CA GLY A 185 19.97 7.64 -18.57
C GLY A 185 18.71 6.97 -19.11
N SER A 186 17.73 6.67 -18.25
CA SER A 186 16.56 5.89 -18.63
C SER A 186 15.37 6.08 -17.67
N SER A 187 14.20 5.63 -18.11
CA SER A 187 12.98 5.51 -17.32
C SER A 187 12.11 4.41 -17.92
N TYR A 188 11.29 3.75 -17.11
CA TYR A 188 10.37 2.74 -17.64
C TYR A 188 9.21 3.40 -18.40
N PRO A 189 8.84 2.91 -19.60
CA PRO A 189 7.76 3.50 -20.39
C PRO A 189 6.42 3.63 -19.64
N PHE A 190 6.10 2.70 -18.74
CA PHE A 190 4.86 2.76 -17.96
C PHE A 190 4.83 3.95 -16.99
N LEU A 191 5.98 4.33 -16.41
CA LEU A 191 6.08 5.50 -15.52
C LEU A 191 5.90 6.79 -16.31
N GLU A 192 6.55 6.90 -17.47
CA GLU A 192 6.39 8.06 -18.36
C GLU A 192 4.94 8.23 -18.80
N ASN A 193 4.27 7.12 -19.15
CA ASN A 193 2.89 7.12 -19.57
C ASN A 193 1.92 7.49 -18.43
N ILE A 194 2.06 6.92 -17.24
CA ILE A 194 1.17 7.25 -16.12
C ILE A 194 1.39 8.72 -15.70
N PHE A 195 2.64 9.15 -15.57
CA PHE A 195 2.94 10.49 -15.06
C PHE A 195 2.69 11.61 -16.07
N SER A 196 2.53 11.32 -17.36
CA SER A 196 2.02 12.30 -18.32
C SER A 196 0.57 12.72 -18.05
N HIS A 197 -0.17 11.96 -17.23
CA HIS A 197 -1.56 12.24 -16.87
C HIS A 197 -1.72 12.97 -15.53
N LEU A 198 -0.62 13.17 -14.77
CA LEU A 198 -0.64 13.94 -13.52
C LEU A 198 -1.24 15.36 -13.66
N PRO A 199 -1.01 16.12 -14.75
CA PRO A 199 -1.62 17.44 -14.93
C PRO A 199 -3.16 17.42 -14.98
N SER A 200 -3.79 16.26 -15.18
CA SER A 200 -5.25 16.09 -15.16
C SER A 200 -5.81 15.84 -13.76
N ILE A 201 -4.96 15.56 -12.76
CA ILE A 201 -5.32 15.33 -11.36
C ILE A 201 -4.47 16.18 -10.39
N PRO A 202 -4.35 17.51 -10.61
CA PRO A 202 -3.47 18.36 -9.82
C PRO A 202 -3.87 18.46 -8.34
N ASN A 203 -5.14 18.22 -8.02
CA ASN A 203 -5.68 18.39 -6.67
C ASN A 203 -6.16 17.06 -6.07
N ALA A 204 -6.15 17.00 -4.74
CA ALA A 204 -6.70 15.90 -3.98
C ALA A 204 -8.16 15.61 -4.38
N GLY A 205 -8.49 14.34 -4.50
CA GLY A 205 -9.80 13.83 -4.84
C GLY A 205 -10.15 13.78 -6.31
N GLN A 206 -9.20 14.12 -7.18
CA GLN A 206 -9.38 14.00 -8.63
C GLN A 206 -8.91 12.64 -9.13
N THR A 207 -9.61 12.15 -10.15
CA THR A 207 -9.32 10.91 -10.87
C THR A 207 -9.24 11.18 -12.36
N THR A 208 -8.29 10.53 -13.03
CA THR A 208 -8.18 10.47 -14.50
C THR A 208 -8.11 9.02 -14.96
N GLN A 209 -8.13 8.81 -16.27
CA GLN A 209 -7.96 7.50 -16.88
C GLN A 209 -6.71 7.50 -17.77
N VAL A 210 -5.88 6.46 -17.60
CA VAL A 210 -4.76 6.13 -18.47
C VAL A 210 -5.25 5.08 -19.47
N PRO A 211 -5.27 5.36 -20.80
CA PRO A 211 -5.90 4.48 -21.79
C PRO A 211 -5.38 3.05 -21.78
N ARG A 212 -4.08 2.87 -21.54
CA ARG A 212 -3.43 1.57 -21.43
C ARG A 212 -2.17 1.68 -20.59
N VAL A 213 -1.98 0.75 -19.66
CA VAL A 213 -0.74 0.59 -18.91
C VAL A 213 -0.12 -0.76 -19.28
N ASP A 214 1.13 -0.75 -19.76
CA ASP A 214 1.89 -1.95 -20.11
C ASP A 214 3.20 -1.96 -19.32
N MET A 215 3.29 -2.90 -18.39
CA MET A 215 4.42 -3.03 -17.46
C MET A 215 5.31 -4.22 -17.77
N ARG A 216 5.14 -4.90 -18.92
CA ARG A 216 5.83 -6.17 -19.22
C ARG A 216 7.35 -6.10 -19.07
N GLY A 217 7.97 -5.03 -19.57
CA GLY A 217 9.42 -4.82 -19.44
C GLY A 217 9.86 -4.58 -18.00
N PHE A 218 9.07 -3.85 -17.21
CA PHE A 218 9.34 -3.65 -15.78
C PHE A 218 9.17 -4.94 -14.99
N VAL A 219 8.06 -5.67 -15.21
CA VAL A 219 7.78 -6.96 -14.55
C VAL A 219 8.88 -7.99 -14.82
N ALA A 220 9.35 -8.07 -16.08
CA ALA A 220 10.45 -8.97 -16.43
C ALA A 220 11.74 -8.67 -15.64
N HIS A 221 12.07 -7.39 -15.46
CA HIS A 221 13.23 -7.00 -14.65
C HIS A 221 12.96 -7.19 -13.15
N ALA A 222 11.80 -6.80 -12.64
CA ALA A 222 11.42 -7.00 -11.24
C ALA A 222 11.56 -8.47 -10.80
N ASN A 223 11.22 -9.42 -11.67
CA ASN A 223 11.33 -10.85 -11.39
C ASN A 223 12.78 -11.39 -11.37
N GLN A 224 13.77 -10.57 -11.73
CA GLN A 224 15.19 -10.91 -11.69
C GLN A 224 15.94 -10.18 -10.57
N MET A 225 15.28 -9.26 -9.86
CA MET A 225 15.90 -8.47 -8.79
C MET A 225 16.08 -9.28 -7.50
N SER A 226 17.04 -8.84 -6.68
CA SER A 226 17.14 -9.25 -5.28
C SER A 226 16.31 -8.30 -4.41
N TYR A 227 15.78 -8.81 -3.31
CA TYR A 227 14.92 -8.06 -2.41
C TYR A 227 15.40 -8.22 -0.97
N TYR A 228 15.51 -7.10 -0.25
CA TYR A 228 15.49 -7.13 1.21
C TYR A 228 14.12 -7.63 1.68
N GLN A 229 14.10 -8.45 2.72
CA GLN A 229 12.88 -9.00 3.28
C GLN A 229 12.82 -8.75 4.80
N TYR A 230 11.69 -8.24 5.26
CA TYR A 230 11.40 -8.12 6.69
C TYR A 230 9.89 -8.09 6.96
N THR A 231 9.49 -8.27 8.22
CA THR A 231 8.10 -8.11 8.67
C THR A 231 8.00 -6.82 9.47
N GLY A 232 7.16 -5.89 9.02
CA GLY A 232 6.96 -4.58 9.63
C GLY A 232 5.50 -4.16 9.62
N SER A 233 5.22 -2.92 9.25
CA SER A 233 3.88 -2.32 9.29
C SER A 233 3.48 -1.64 7.99
N LEU A 234 2.24 -1.17 7.92
CA LEU A 234 1.86 -0.10 7.00
C LEU A 234 2.64 1.18 7.36
N THR A 235 3.02 1.95 6.35
CA THR A 235 3.71 3.25 6.52
C THR A 235 2.76 4.43 6.63
N THR A 236 1.45 4.17 6.57
CA THR A 236 0.37 5.12 6.81
C THR A 236 -0.54 4.62 7.93
N PRO A 237 -1.34 5.49 8.55
CA PRO A 237 -2.37 5.06 9.50
C PRO A 237 -3.27 3.96 8.91
N PRO A 238 -3.67 2.95 9.71
CA PRO A 238 -3.48 2.81 11.16
C PRO A 238 -2.13 2.20 11.59
N CYS A 239 -1.13 2.14 10.69
CA CYS A 239 0.20 1.59 10.96
C CYS A 239 0.18 0.13 11.47
N SER A 240 -0.80 -0.66 11.00
CA SER A 240 -0.95 -2.07 11.35
C SER A 240 0.31 -2.85 11.03
N GLU A 241 0.77 -3.65 12.01
CA GLU A 241 1.93 -4.54 11.89
C GLU A 241 1.58 -5.88 11.22
N GLY A 242 2.61 -6.68 10.94
CA GLY A 242 2.46 -7.97 10.26
C GLY A 242 2.50 -7.87 8.73
N VAL A 243 2.97 -6.74 8.20
CA VAL A 243 3.19 -6.55 6.76
C VAL A 243 4.52 -7.17 6.36
N THR A 244 4.50 -8.12 5.44
CA THR A 244 5.74 -8.66 4.86
C THR A 244 6.23 -7.72 3.76
N TRP A 245 7.40 -7.12 3.95
CA TRP A 245 8.02 -6.21 2.99
C TRP A 245 9.07 -6.92 2.13
N TYR A 246 9.06 -6.60 0.85
CA TYR A 246 10.09 -6.93 -0.12
C TYR A 246 10.58 -5.65 -0.79
N VAL A 247 11.77 -5.17 -0.44
CA VAL A 247 12.32 -3.91 -0.99
C VAL A 247 13.44 -4.23 -1.97
N ALA A 248 13.30 -3.84 -3.24
CA ALA A 248 14.29 -4.11 -4.27
C ALA A 248 15.66 -3.53 -3.87
N THR A 249 16.72 -4.34 -3.97
CA THR A 249 18.07 -3.91 -3.58
C THR A 249 18.69 -2.93 -4.58
N THR A 250 18.19 -2.92 -5.82
CA THR A 250 18.64 -2.02 -6.88
C THR A 250 17.53 -1.02 -7.20
N PRO A 251 17.80 0.29 -7.16
CA PRO A 251 16.81 1.30 -7.48
C PRO A 251 16.44 1.26 -8.97
N ILE A 252 15.19 1.60 -9.28
CA ILE A 252 14.74 1.75 -10.66
C ILE A 252 15.01 3.17 -11.17
N PRO A 253 15.38 3.32 -12.46
CA PRO A 253 15.69 4.62 -13.02
C PRO A 253 14.41 5.41 -13.36
N MET A 254 14.47 6.73 -13.19
CA MET A 254 13.45 7.67 -13.65
C MET A 254 14.09 8.94 -14.21
N TYR A 255 13.51 9.52 -15.25
CA TYR A 255 13.99 10.81 -15.74
C TYR A 255 13.69 11.93 -14.74
N VAL A 256 14.61 12.89 -14.63
CA VAL A 256 14.44 14.08 -13.79
C VAL A 256 13.13 14.83 -14.08
N ARG A 257 12.74 14.95 -15.36
CA ARG A 257 11.47 15.60 -15.76
C ARG A 257 10.24 14.88 -15.19
N THR A 258 10.28 13.56 -15.18
CA THR A 258 9.18 12.69 -14.74
C THR A 258 9.04 12.76 -13.23
N TYR A 259 10.17 12.74 -12.52
CA TYR A 259 10.21 12.97 -11.09
C TYR A 259 9.65 14.34 -10.68
N ARG A 260 9.97 15.42 -11.41
CA ARG A 260 9.44 16.76 -11.12
C ARG A 260 7.92 16.80 -11.18
N ASN A 261 7.30 16.14 -12.17
CA ASN A 261 5.84 16.06 -12.27
C ASN A 261 5.25 15.36 -11.04
N LEU A 262 5.85 14.24 -10.64
CA LEU A 262 5.45 13.52 -9.43
C LEU A 262 5.59 14.43 -8.20
N LYS A 263 6.78 14.98 -7.95
CA LYS A 263 7.10 15.82 -6.78
C LYS A 263 6.19 17.04 -6.66
N ASN A 264 5.89 17.70 -7.77
CA ASN A 264 4.99 18.85 -7.81
C ASN A 264 3.54 18.48 -7.48
N THR A 265 3.13 17.24 -7.75
CA THR A 265 1.75 16.77 -7.48
C THR A 265 1.60 16.25 -6.06
N ILE A 266 2.55 15.45 -5.56
CA ILE A 266 2.42 14.80 -4.23
C ILE A 266 3.09 15.56 -3.09
N GLY A 267 3.96 16.54 -3.38
CA GLY A 267 4.66 17.28 -2.34
C GLY A 267 5.63 16.39 -1.56
N SER A 268 5.57 16.39 -0.23
CA SER A 268 6.35 15.47 0.62
C SER A 268 5.40 14.57 1.38
N ASN A 269 5.51 13.26 1.18
CA ASN A 269 4.54 12.30 1.70
C ASN A 269 5.19 11.03 2.27
N SER A 270 6.33 11.18 2.93
CA SER A 270 7.12 10.06 3.45
C SER A 270 7.11 10.07 4.98
N ARG A 271 6.85 8.93 5.59
CA ARG A 271 7.05 8.71 7.03
C ARG A 271 8.55 8.68 7.33
N TYR A 272 8.96 9.18 8.49
CA TYR A 272 10.34 9.04 8.95
C TYR A 272 10.69 7.56 9.22
N THR A 273 11.97 7.22 9.15
CA THR A 273 12.43 5.86 9.49
C THR A 273 12.21 5.55 10.97
N GLN A 274 11.73 4.36 11.25
CA GLN A 274 11.39 3.87 12.59
C GLN A 274 12.61 3.22 13.26
N SER A 275 12.46 2.85 14.54
CA SER A 275 13.43 2.05 15.28
C SER A 275 13.71 0.70 14.61
N ASP A 276 14.79 0.05 15.02
CA ASP A 276 15.04 -1.36 14.65
C ASP A 276 13.86 -2.25 15.07
N LEU A 277 13.59 -3.28 14.28
CA LEU A 277 12.46 -4.19 14.50
C LEU A 277 12.53 -4.84 15.90
N GLY A 278 11.39 -4.83 16.60
CA GLY A 278 11.24 -5.34 17.96
C GLY A 278 11.65 -4.36 19.06
N GLN A 279 12.26 -3.21 18.72
CA GLN A 279 12.58 -2.17 19.69
C GLN A 279 11.36 -1.29 20.00
N ALA A 280 11.48 -0.49 21.06
CA ALA A 280 10.47 0.51 21.39
C ALA A 280 10.25 1.48 20.22
N ASN A 281 9.01 1.90 20.04
CA ASN A 281 8.65 2.91 19.04
C ASN A 281 9.52 4.15 19.21
N ILE A 282 10.00 4.72 18.11
CA ILE A 282 10.91 5.87 18.15
C ILE A 282 10.26 7.10 18.82
N LEU A 283 8.94 7.22 18.84
CA LEU A 283 8.25 8.29 19.58
C LEU A 283 8.42 8.19 21.10
N HIS A 284 8.80 7.03 21.64
CA HIS A 284 9.12 6.89 23.07
C HIS A 284 10.58 7.31 23.38
N LEU A 285 11.37 7.61 22.35
CA LEU A 285 12.77 8.03 22.46
C LEU A 285 12.95 9.55 22.26
N LEU A 286 11.85 10.27 21.98
CA LEU A 286 11.78 11.73 21.78
C LEU A 286 11.18 12.40 23.01
#